data_AF-A0A1I3TC79-F1
#
_entry.id   AF-A0A1I3TC79-F1
#
_cell.length_a   1.000
_cell.length_b   1.000
_cell.length_c   1.000
_cell.angle_alpha   90.00
_cell.angle_beta   90.00
_cell.angle_gamma   90.00
#
_symmetry.space_group_name_H-M   'P 1'
#
loop_
_entity.id
_entity.type
_entity.pdbx_description
1 polymer ?
#
loop_
_entity_poly.entity_id
_entity_poly.type
_entity_poly.pdbx_seq_one_letter_code
_entity_poly.pdbx_strand_id
1 'polypeptide(L)'
;MTSINTALATAVNASLLTEIGASMGQGLRTFGAMQFTLGLMVGGAFQAAPSQPKFTAAMPESGKAEIDLGDGNTLSINEASSEVVIRDADGNATRIWGDPHVSYNGKQVGDFWGTTTFVLENGTKITINTETSKWNNMTYAEQIVVTRGGQALVIDGVSEQTKGDLKVSLGGDGYALDAAHDDGLVIRENDAAGSGWTSSITGAAVGQADFNLTKPGAEGLREALEAFNASLGLLLTGWLLGGLVKADADVSTTVAAKPFSALPLLNAARF
;
A
#
# COMPACT_ATOMS: atom_id res chain seq x y z
N MET A 1 11.42 -30.89 35.79
CA MET A 1 11.31 -30.38 34.40
C MET A 1 10.51 -29.08 34.43
N THR A 2 11.19 -27.98 34.73
CA THR A 2 10.70 -26.60 34.59
C THR A 2 10.99 -26.18 33.16
N SER A 3 10.17 -26.66 32.23
CA SER A 3 10.42 -26.57 30.79
C SER A 3 9.84 -25.28 30.21
N ILE A 4 10.72 -24.44 29.67
CA ILE A 4 10.59 -23.64 28.43
C ILE A 4 9.47 -22.57 28.38
N ASN A 5 8.29 -22.81 28.92
CA ASN A 5 7.12 -21.93 28.86
C ASN A 5 7.30 -20.65 29.69
N THR A 6 8.00 -20.69 30.82
CA THR A 6 8.20 -19.50 31.67
C THR A 6 9.26 -18.55 31.10
N ALA A 7 10.27 -19.08 30.41
CA ALA A 7 11.29 -18.27 29.74
C ALA A 7 10.73 -17.61 28.47
N LEU A 8 9.87 -18.31 27.72
CA LEU A 8 9.19 -17.76 26.54
C LEU A 8 8.19 -16.65 26.94
N ALA A 9 7.42 -16.84 28.02
CA ALA A 9 6.51 -15.81 28.53
C ALA A 9 7.22 -14.54 29.02
N THR A 10 8.43 -14.68 29.57
CA THR A 10 9.22 -13.54 30.07
C THR A 10 9.96 -12.81 28.94
N ALA A 11 10.46 -13.53 27.93
CA ALA A 11 11.10 -12.95 26.76
C ALA A 11 10.10 -12.23 25.84
N VAL A 12 8.90 -12.79 25.65
CA VAL A 12 7.82 -12.19 24.86
C VAL A 12 7.30 -10.91 25.52
N ASN A 13 7.24 -10.84 26.86
CA ASN A 13 6.80 -9.62 27.56
C ASN A 13 7.79 -8.46 27.44
N ALA A 14 9.11 -8.70 27.42
CA ALA A 14 10.09 -7.62 27.31
C ALA A 14 10.24 -7.09 25.87
N SER A 15 10.12 -7.94 24.85
CA SER A 15 10.15 -7.52 23.45
C SER A 15 8.84 -6.82 23.05
N LEU A 16 7.66 -7.34 23.47
CA LEU A 16 6.37 -6.69 23.19
C LEU A 16 6.27 -5.31 23.84
N LEU A 17 6.70 -5.12 25.08
CA LEU A 17 6.60 -3.81 25.75
C LEU A 17 7.47 -2.73 25.07
N THR A 18 8.55 -3.14 24.40
CA THR A 18 9.45 -2.21 23.69
C THR A 18 8.88 -1.87 22.29
N GLU A 19 8.30 -2.85 21.59
CA GLU A 19 7.67 -2.67 20.27
C GLU A 19 6.29 -1.99 20.36
N ILE A 20 5.53 -2.23 21.43
CA ILE A 20 4.27 -1.54 21.73
C ILE A 20 4.55 -0.06 22.07
N GLY A 21 5.64 0.26 22.76
CA GLY A 21 6.05 1.65 22.98
C GLY A 21 6.38 2.41 21.68
N ALA A 22 7.02 1.75 20.71
CA ALA A 22 7.35 2.34 19.41
C ALA A 22 6.12 2.47 18.49
N SER A 23 5.22 1.48 18.50
CA SER A 23 3.99 1.48 17.69
C SER A 23 2.88 2.35 18.27
N MET A 24 2.82 2.57 19.59
CA MET A 24 1.92 3.55 20.23
C MET A 24 2.29 4.99 19.87
N GLY A 25 3.58 5.27 19.62
CA GLY A 25 4.04 6.56 19.10
C GLY A 25 3.68 6.80 17.63
N GLN A 26 3.34 5.75 16.87
CA GLN A 26 2.95 5.78 15.46
C GLN A 26 1.41 5.73 15.29
N GLY A 27 0.70 4.92 16.08
CA GLY A 27 -0.76 4.76 15.97
C GLY A 27 -1.56 6.03 16.30
N LEU A 28 -1.07 6.88 17.20
CA LEU A 28 -1.66 8.21 17.45
C LEU A 28 -1.30 9.21 16.34
N ARG A 29 -0.21 8.98 15.58
CA ARG A 29 0.11 9.74 14.36
C ARG A 29 -0.79 9.34 13.20
N THR A 30 -1.21 8.08 13.12
CA THR A 30 -2.03 7.57 12.00
C THR A 30 -3.48 8.11 12.03
N PHE A 31 -4.08 8.38 13.19
CA PHE A 31 -5.33 9.17 13.25
C PHE A 31 -5.10 10.66 13.01
N GLY A 32 -3.88 11.16 13.26
CA GLY A 32 -3.43 12.48 12.81
C GLY A 32 -3.07 12.55 11.31
N ALA A 33 -2.99 11.42 10.61
CA ALA A 33 -2.61 11.32 9.20
C ALA A 33 -3.81 11.35 8.24
N MET A 34 -5.06 11.31 8.75
CA MET A 34 -6.19 11.82 7.98
C MET A 34 -6.13 13.35 7.97
N GLN A 35 -5.28 13.90 7.11
CA GLN A 35 -5.26 15.33 6.84
C GLN A 35 -6.50 15.72 6.04
N PHE A 36 -7.60 15.99 6.74
CA PHE A 36 -8.46 17.09 6.30
C PHE A 36 -7.72 18.37 6.68
N THR A 37 -6.91 18.92 5.79
CA THR A 37 -6.28 20.23 6.06
C THR A 37 -7.31 21.34 5.86
N LEU A 38 -8.31 21.38 6.73
CA LEU A 38 -8.98 22.62 7.08
C LEU A 38 -7.95 23.38 7.93
N GLY A 39 -7.60 24.58 7.48
CA GLY A 39 -6.57 25.45 8.04
C GLY A 39 -6.46 25.52 9.57
N LEU A 40 -5.27 25.91 10.04
CA LEU A 40 -4.96 26.06 11.47
C LEU A 40 -5.48 27.41 11.99
N MET A 41 -5.98 27.43 13.22
CA MET A 41 -6.24 28.69 13.92
C MET A 41 -4.94 29.18 14.57
N VAL A 42 -4.26 30.15 13.95
CA VAL A 42 -3.05 30.78 14.49
C VAL A 42 -3.42 32.19 14.94
N GLY A 43 -3.31 32.48 16.24
CA GLY A 43 -3.60 33.80 16.80
C GLY A 43 -5.06 34.26 16.65
N GLY A 44 -6.02 33.35 16.51
CA GLY A 44 -7.43 33.66 16.30
C GLY A 44 -7.83 33.89 14.84
N ALA A 45 -6.91 33.73 13.88
CA ALA A 45 -7.19 33.75 12.46
C ALA A 45 -7.06 32.33 11.87
N PHE A 46 -8.01 31.95 11.00
CA PHE A 46 -7.92 30.73 10.21
C PHE A 46 -6.86 30.92 9.13
N GLN A 47 -5.80 30.12 9.18
CA GLN A 47 -4.75 30.08 8.18
C GLN A 47 -4.93 28.80 7.37
N ALA A 48 -5.35 28.94 6.12
CA ALA A 48 -5.51 27.82 5.20
C ALA A 48 -4.22 26.97 5.18
N ALA A 49 -4.40 25.66 4.96
CA ALA A 49 -3.31 24.74 4.67
C ALA A 49 -2.27 25.41 3.76
N PRO A 50 -0.95 25.28 4.03
CA PRO A 50 0.03 25.64 3.01
C PRO A 50 -0.31 24.87 1.74
N SER A 51 -0.32 25.57 0.59
CA SER A 51 -0.64 24.95 -0.69
C SER A 51 0.39 23.87 -0.98
N GLN A 52 -0.07 22.63 -1.16
CA GLN A 52 0.79 21.52 -1.57
C GLN A 52 1.46 21.86 -2.92
N PRO A 53 2.74 21.50 -3.14
CA PRO A 53 3.38 21.68 -4.44
C PRO A 53 2.56 21.01 -5.54
N LYS A 54 2.48 21.64 -6.71
CA LYS A 54 1.68 21.10 -7.81
C LYS A 54 2.43 19.99 -8.55
N PHE A 55 1.71 18.93 -8.93
CA PHE A 55 2.23 17.97 -9.90
C PHE A 55 2.53 18.67 -11.23
N THR A 56 3.67 18.33 -11.83
CA THR A 56 4.00 18.72 -13.20
C THR A 56 4.49 17.51 -13.97
N ALA A 57 4.34 17.52 -15.30
CA ALA A 57 4.80 16.43 -16.15
C ALA A 57 5.45 16.97 -17.42
N ALA A 58 6.43 16.22 -17.90
CA ALA A 58 7.07 16.41 -19.19
C ALA A 58 7.14 15.08 -19.94
N MET A 59 7.02 15.12 -21.27
CA MET A 59 7.25 13.97 -22.14
C MET A 59 8.46 14.30 -23.03
N PRO A 60 9.68 14.04 -22.55
CA PRO A 60 10.90 14.50 -23.23
C PRO A 60 11.09 13.86 -24.61
N GLU A 61 10.57 12.66 -24.80
CA GLU A 61 10.53 11.96 -26.07
C GLU A 61 9.38 10.95 -26.11
N SER A 62 9.11 10.37 -27.27
CA SER A 62 8.07 9.35 -27.44
C SER A 62 8.29 8.17 -26.50
N GLY A 63 7.23 7.76 -25.80
CA GLY A 63 7.27 6.61 -24.90
C GLY A 63 7.96 6.87 -23.56
N LYS A 64 8.28 8.13 -23.23
CA LYS A 64 8.79 8.52 -21.91
C LYS A 64 7.98 9.63 -21.27
N ALA A 65 7.84 9.56 -19.96
CA ALA A 65 7.27 10.63 -19.16
C ALA A 65 8.07 10.83 -17.86
N GLU A 66 8.22 12.08 -17.47
CA GLU A 66 8.89 12.51 -16.24
C GLU A 66 7.93 13.40 -15.46
N ILE A 67 7.57 12.99 -14.25
CA ILE A 67 6.58 13.66 -13.41
C ILE A 67 7.29 14.15 -12.16
N ASP A 68 7.19 15.45 -11.91
CA ASP A 68 7.55 16.04 -10.63
C ASP A 68 6.33 15.95 -9.71
N LEU A 69 6.45 15.15 -8.67
CA LEU A 69 5.42 14.98 -7.64
C LEU A 69 5.54 16.07 -6.56
N GLY A 70 6.50 16.98 -6.65
CA GLY A 70 6.79 17.97 -5.63
C GLY A 70 7.44 17.38 -4.38
N ASP A 71 7.91 18.27 -3.52
CA ASP A 71 8.67 17.93 -2.30
C ASP A 71 9.90 17.05 -2.56
N GLY A 72 10.47 17.10 -3.78
CA GLY A 72 11.64 16.30 -4.18
C GLY A 72 11.32 14.92 -4.74
N ASN A 73 10.05 14.49 -4.73
CA ASN A 73 9.65 13.18 -5.24
C ASN A 73 9.37 13.23 -6.75
N THR A 74 9.72 12.16 -7.47
CA THR A 74 9.52 12.09 -8.93
C THR A 74 9.05 10.72 -9.39
N LEU A 75 8.37 10.68 -10.55
CA LEU A 75 8.14 9.46 -11.32
C LEU A 75 8.81 9.55 -12.69
N SER A 76 9.50 8.50 -13.09
CA SER A 76 10.01 8.32 -14.45
C SER A 76 9.36 7.10 -15.09
N ILE A 77 8.89 7.25 -16.32
CA ILE A 77 8.15 6.21 -17.05
C ILE A 77 8.83 5.95 -18.39
N ASN A 78 8.91 4.68 -18.75
CA ASN A 78 9.43 4.24 -20.04
C ASN A 78 8.60 3.06 -20.59
N GLU A 79 7.74 3.34 -21.57
CA GLU A 79 6.84 2.36 -22.20
C GLU A 79 7.61 1.23 -22.88
N ALA A 80 8.86 1.48 -23.31
CA ALA A 80 9.64 0.50 -24.05
C ALA A 80 9.96 -0.76 -23.23
N SER A 81 9.87 -0.66 -21.90
CA SER A 81 10.19 -1.71 -20.93
C SER A 81 9.15 -1.86 -19.81
N SER A 82 7.94 -1.30 -19.97
CA SER A 82 6.90 -1.21 -18.93
C SER A 82 7.43 -0.68 -17.59
N GLU A 83 8.35 0.29 -17.65
CA GLU A 83 9.11 0.71 -16.48
C GLU A 83 8.50 1.94 -15.82
N VAL A 84 8.44 1.87 -14.50
CA VAL A 84 8.10 2.96 -13.60
C VAL A 84 9.18 3.06 -12.54
N VAL A 85 9.75 4.24 -12.36
CA VAL A 85 10.70 4.54 -11.29
C VAL A 85 10.07 5.58 -10.38
N ILE A 86 9.78 5.18 -9.14
CA ILE A 86 9.41 6.08 -8.05
C ILE A 86 10.71 6.51 -7.37
N ARG A 87 10.95 7.81 -7.27
CA ARG A 87 12.08 8.36 -6.50
C ARG A 87 11.56 9.27 -5.41
N ASP A 88 12.03 9.03 -4.19
CA ASP A 88 11.72 9.88 -3.06
C ASP A 88 12.64 11.11 -2.99
N ALA A 89 12.37 11.98 -2.01
CA ALA A 89 13.14 13.20 -1.77
C ALA A 89 14.60 12.95 -1.34
N ASP A 90 14.88 11.80 -0.73
CA ASP A 90 16.22 11.40 -0.27
C ASP A 90 17.03 10.71 -1.40
N GLY A 91 16.37 10.45 -2.54
CA GLY A 91 16.95 9.89 -3.74
C GLY A 91 16.88 8.37 -3.82
N ASN A 92 16.24 7.69 -2.85
CA ASN A 92 16.00 6.26 -2.99
C ASN A 92 15.04 6.00 -4.15
N ALA A 93 15.22 4.86 -4.80
CA ALA A 93 14.50 4.54 -6.02
C ALA A 93 13.84 3.18 -5.91
N THR A 94 12.54 3.17 -6.11
CA THR A 94 11.77 1.95 -6.38
C THR A 94 11.55 1.82 -7.87
N ARG A 95 12.07 0.76 -8.45
CA ARG A 95 11.89 0.43 -9.87
C ARG A 95 10.87 -0.69 -9.98
N ILE A 96 9.90 -0.52 -10.87
CA ILE A 96 8.86 -1.50 -11.23
C ILE A 96 8.94 -1.68 -12.74
N TRP A 97 9.12 -2.91 -13.25
CA TRP A 97 9.33 -3.10 -14.69
C TRP A 97 9.00 -4.51 -15.19
N GLY A 98 8.71 -4.59 -16.50
CA GLY A 98 8.63 -5.84 -17.26
C GLY A 98 7.73 -6.90 -16.63
N ASP A 99 8.24 -8.14 -16.66
CA ASP A 99 7.59 -9.37 -16.22
C ASP A 99 8.07 -9.77 -14.80
N PRO A 100 7.29 -9.55 -13.75
CA PRO A 100 6.75 -8.30 -13.22
C PRO A 100 7.60 -7.83 -12.01
N HIS A 101 8.76 -7.24 -12.25
CA HIS A 101 9.76 -7.06 -11.20
C HIS A 101 9.56 -5.78 -10.38
N VAL A 102 9.88 -5.84 -9.08
CA VAL A 102 10.01 -4.70 -8.18
C VAL A 102 11.37 -4.75 -7.47
N SER A 103 12.08 -3.62 -7.45
CA SER A 103 13.31 -3.45 -6.68
C SER A 103 13.34 -2.12 -5.96
N TYR A 104 14.09 -2.07 -4.86
CA TYR A 104 14.37 -0.86 -4.10
C TYR A 104 15.88 -0.66 -4.02
N ASN A 105 16.37 0.50 -4.45
CA ASN A 105 17.80 0.82 -4.56
C ASN A 105 18.61 -0.26 -5.29
N GLY A 106 18.02 -0.84 -6.34
CA GLY A 106 18.64 -1.88 -7.17
C GLY A 106 18.61 -3.28 -6.56
N LYS A 107 18.07 -3.46 -5.35
CA LYS A 107 17.88 -4.78 -4.72
C LYS A 107 16.47 -5.27 -4.97
N GLN A 108 16.33 -6.48 -5.51
CA GLN A 108 15.03 -7.08 -5.77
C GLN A 108 14.22 -7.25 -4.46
N VAL A 109 12.96 -6.82 -4.51
CA VAL A 109 11.99 -6.92 -3.41
C VAL A 109 11.02 -8.06 -3.67
N GLY A 110 10.54 -8.18 -4.91
CA GLY A 110 9.67 -9.26 -5.36
C GLY A 110 9.08 -8.97 -6.73
N ASP A 111 8.16 -9.84 -7.13
CA ASP A 111 7.45 -9.80 -8.40
C ASP A 111 5.97 -9.50 -8.14
N PHE A 112 5.41 -8.46 -8.77
CA PHE A 112 4.03 -7.98 -8.58
C PHE A 112 3.03 -8.75 -9.47
N TRP A 113 1.76 -8.87 -9.06
CA TRP A 113 0.76 -9.64 -9.82
C TRP A 113 -0.56 -8.92 -10.10
N GLY A 114 -0.77 -7.77 -9.48
CA GLY A 114 -2.03 -7.05 -9.52
C GLY A 114 -1.85 -5.63 -9.02
N THR A 115 -2.97 -4.92 -8.86
CA THR A 115 -2.95 -3.53 -8.40
C THR A 115 -2.20 -3.38 -7.10
N THR A 116 -1.24 -2.45 -7.08
CA THR A 116 -0.39 -2.15 -5.93
C THR A 116 -0.30 -0.64 -5.76
N THR A 117 -0.54 -0.15 -4.56
CA THR A 117 -0.47 1.27 -4.22
C THR A 117 0.72 1.55 -3.32
N PHE A 118 1.62 2.40 -3.81
CA PHE A 118 2.76 2.92 -3.08
C PHE A 118 2.36 4.24 -2.42
N VAL A 119 2.51 4.33 -1.11
CA VAL A 119 2.18 5.55 -0.35
C VAL A 119 3.47 6.16 0.19
N LEU A 120 3.81 7.35 -0.32
CA LEU A 120 4.97 8.11 0.14
C LEU A 120 4.71 8.76 1.51
N GLU A 121 5.77 9.17 2.20
CA GLU A 121 5.70 9.82 3.52
C GLU A 121 4.85 11.10 3.51
N ASN A 122 4.90 11.85 2.40
CA ASN A 122 4.09 13.05 2.22
C ASN A 122 2.61 12.76 1.88
N GLY A 123 2.19 11.50 1.91
CA GLY A 123 0.82 11.06 1.66
C GLY A 123 0.44 10.97 0.18
N THR A 124 1.38 11.15 -0.74
CA THR A 124 1.13 10.85 -2.17
C THR A 124 0.87 9.36 -2.34
N LYS A 125 -0.26 9.01 -2.94
CA LYS A 125 -0.56 7.63 -3.35
C LYS A 125 -0.24 7.48 -4.83
N ILE A 126 0.46 6.41 -5.17
CA ILE A 126 0.82 6.02 -6.53
C ILE A 126 0.31 4.59 -6.73
N THR A 127 -0.86 4.48 -7.37
CA THR A 127 -1.52 3.20 -7.65
C THR A 127 -1.12 2.71 -9.03
N ILE A 128 -0.43 1.57 -9.07
CA ILE A 128 -0.04 0.88 -10.30
C ILE A 128 -1.11 -0.16 -10.61
N ASN A 129 -1.91 0.11 -11.65
CA ASN A 129 -2.83 -0.85 -12.23
C ASN A 129 -2.10 -1.67 -13.29
N THR A 130 -2.44 -2.95 -13.35
CA THR A 130 -1.74 -3.90 -14.21
C THR A 130 -2.65 -4.43 -15.30
N GLU A 131 -2.04 -4.88 -16.40
CA GLU A 131 -2.69 -5.77 -17.35
C GLU A 131 -1.99 -7.13 -17.36
N THR A 132 -2.72 -8.16 -17.75
CA THR A 132 -2.14 -9.50 -17.95
C THR A 132 -1.61 -9.64 -19.37
N SER A 133 -0.43 -10.23 -19.46
CA SER A 133 0.21 -10.65 -20.70
C SER A 133 -0.68 -11.60 -21.50
N LYS A 134 -0.76 -11.35 -22.81
CA LYS A 134 -1.44 -12.24 -23.74
C LYS A 134 -0.65 -13.54 -24.01
N TRP A 135 0.60 -13.65 -23.57
CA TRP A 135 1.51 -14.72 -23.98
C TRP A 135 2.10 -15.57 -22.86
N ASN A 136 2.28 -15.03 -21.64
CA ASN A 136 2.99 -15.74 -20.56
C ASN A 136 2.30 -15.69 -19.18
N ASN A 137 1.04 -15.21 -19.08
CA ASN A 137 0.28 -15.06 -17.81
C ASN A 137 0.97 -14.16 -16.76
N MET A 138 1.90 -13.32 -17.18
CA MET A 138 2.58 -12.36 -16.31
C MET A 138 1.88 -11.01 -16.37
N THR A 139 2.23 -10.09 -15.49
CA THR A 139 1.57 -8.78 -15.45
C THR A 139 2.51 -7.65 -15.80
N TYR A 140 1.98 -6.61 -16.44
CA TYR A 140 2.73 -5.40 -16.79
C TYR A 140 2.02 -4.20 -16.18
N ALA A 141 2.77 -3.17 -15.79
CA ALA A 141 2.20 -1.89 -15.40
C ALA A 141 1.52 -1.26 -16.61
N GLU A 142 0.24 -0.91 -16.50
CA GLU A 142 -0.56 -0.38 -17.61
C GLU A 142 -0.99 1.06 -17.35
N GLN A 143 -1.57 1.30 -16.18
CA GLN A 143 -2.04 2.62 -15.78
C GLN A 143 -1.50 2.97 -14.40
N ILE A 144 -1.06 4.22 -14.24
CA ILE A 144 -0.61 4.77 -12.97
C ILE A 144 -1.57 5.89 -12.58
N VAL A 145 -2.13 5.80 -11.39
CA VAL A 145 -2.98 6.82 -10.80
C VAL A 145 -2.24 7.44 -9.62
N VAL A 146 -2.08 8.75 -9.64
CA VAL A 146 -1.38 9.50 -8.61
C VAL A 146 -2.30 10.50 -7.98
N THR A 147 -2.45 10.42 -6.66
CA THR A 147 -3.31 11.32 -5.89
C THR A 147 -2.57 11.90 -4.69
N ARG A 148 -2.84 13.17 -4.38
CA ARG A 148 -2.42 13.82 -3.13
C ARG A 148 -3.36 14.98 -2.82
N GLY A 149 -4.22 14.77 -1.83
CA GLY A 149 -5.29 15.72 -1.52
C GLY A 149 -6.17 15.96 -2.76
N GLY A 150 -6.42 17.22 -3.11
CA GLY A 150 -7.18 17.56 -4.32
C GLY A 150 -6.42 17.38 -5.65
N GLN A 151 -5.15 16.98 -5.64
CA GLN A 151 -4.36 16.81 -6.85
C GLN A 151 -4.47 15.40 -7.41
N ALA A 152 -4.52 15.31 -8.74
CA ALA A 152 -4.63 14.07 -9.49
C ALA A 152 -3.73 14.10 -10.73
N LEU A 153 -3.21 12.93 -11.09
CA LEU A 153 -2.55 12.66 -12.36
C LEU A 153 -2.80 11.20 -12.75
N VAL A 154 -3.08 10.96 -14.02
CA VAL A 154 -3.22 9.62 -14.60
C VAL A 154 -2.21 9.45 -15.72
N ILE A 155 -1.52 8.32 -15.74
CA ILE A 155 -0.62 7.91 -16.82
C ILE A 155 -1.19 6.61 -17.40
N ASP A 156 -1.59 6.65 -18.66
CA ASP A 156 -2.12 5.49 -19.40
C ASP A 156 -1.08 4.99 -20.40
N GLY A 157 -1.16 3.73 -20.83
CA GLY A 157 -0.30 3.17 -21.89
C GLY A 157 1.15 2.99 -21.44
N VAL A 158 1.36 2.56 -20.18
CA VAL A 158 2.70 2.30 -19.64
C VAL A 158 3.26 0.98 -20.14
N SER A 159 2.39 0.01 -20.43
CA SER A 159 2.79 -1.36 -20.77
C SER A 159 3.52 -1.43 -22.10
N GLU A 160 4.49 -2.32 -22.20
CA GLU A 160 5.21 -2.56 -23.45
C GLU A 160 4.40 -3.41 -24.45
N GLN A 161 3.25 -3.95 -24.05
CA GLN A 161 2.39 -4.77 -24.92
C GLN A 161 1.73 -3.93 -26.02
N THR A 162 1.43 -2.67 -25.75
CA THR A 162 0.96 -1.68 -26.72
C THR A 162 1.89 -0.47 -26.62
N LYS A 163 2.49 -0.03 -27.72
CA LYS A 163 3.45 1.07 -27.71
C LYS A 163 2.92 2.27 -28.48
N GLY A 164 3.30 3.47 -28.05
CA GLY A 164 2.93 4.73 -28.70
C GLY A 164 1.57 5.28 -28.26
N ASP A 165 0.95 4.68 -27.23
CA ASP A 165 -0.26 5.14 -26.58
C ASP A 165 -0.02 5.73 -25.17
N LEU A 166 1.25 5.81 -24.72
CA LEU A 166 1.62 6.48 -23.48
C LEU A 166 1.05 7.90 -23.43
N LYS A 167 0.28 8.19 -22.39
CA LYS A 167 -0.38 9.49 -22.21
C LYS A 167 -0.37 9.91 -20.75
N VAL A 168 -0.06 11.19 -20.52
CA VAL A 168 -0.16 11.81 -19.19
C VAL A 168 -1.33 12.79 -19.17
N SER A 169 -2.23 12.62 -18.18
CA SER A 169 -3.37 13.50 -17.93
C SER A 169 -3.24 14.13 -16.55
N LEU A 170 -2.92 15.43 -16.50
CA LEU A 170 -2.82 16.21 -15.26
C LEU A 170 -4.17 16.83 -14.87
N GLY A 171 -4.46 16.83 -13.58
CA GLY A 171 -5.63 17.47 -13.00
C GLY A 171 -6.78 16.51 -12.72
N GLY A 172 -7.91 17.07 -12.25
CA GLY A 172 -9.03 16.31 -11.71
C GLY A 172 -9.21 16.57 -10.21
N ASP A 173 -10.19 15.88 -9.62
CA ASP A 173 -10.39 15.88 -8.18
C ASP A 173 -9.66 14.66 -7.60
N GLY A 174 -8.52 14.90 -6.95
CA GLY A 174 -7.69 13.85 -6.35
C GLY A 174 -8.44 12.95 -5.40
N TYR A 175 -9.40 13.46 -4.62
CA TYR A 175 -10.18 12.65 -3.69
C TYR A 175 -11.19 11.77 -4.43
N ALA A 176 -11.86 12.32 -5.44
CA ALA A 176 -12.83 11.57 -6.23
C ALA A 176 -12.14 10.48 -7.07
N LEU A 177 -10.95 10.79 -7.62
CA LEU A 177 -10.15 9.82 -8.35
C LEU A 177 -9.66 8.72 -7.41
N ASP A 178 -9.10 9.06 -6.25
CA ASP A 178 -8.63 8.09 -5.26
C ASP A 178 -9.76 7.12 -4.84
N ALA A 179 -10.96 7.65 -4.57
CA ALA A 179 -12.11 6.85 -4.20
C ALA A 179 -12.66 5.95 -5.32
N ALA A 180 -12.35 6.25 -6.59
CA ALA A 180 -12.80 5.49 -7.75
C ALA A 180 -11.87 4.34 -8.14
N HIS A 181 -10.66 4.30 -7.58
CA HIS A 181 -9.67 3.26 -7.87
C HIS A 181 -9.50 2.32 -6.67
N ASP A 182 -9.43 1.02 -6.94
CA ASP A 182 -9.04 0.05 -5.92
C ASP A 182 -7.57 0.23 -5.59
N ASP A 183 -7.25 0.22 -4.30
CA ASP A 183 -5.88 0.37 -3.82
C ASP A 183 -5.07 -0.92 -3.93
N GLY A 184 -5.74 -2.07 -4.06
CA GLY A 184 -5.09 -3.39 -4.11
C GLY A 184 -4.17 -3.61 -2.91
N LEU A 185 -2.94 -4.09 -3.16
CA LEU A 185 -1.93 -4.15 -2.10
C LEU A 185 -1.40 -2.74 -1.79
N VAL A 186 -1.72 -2.20 -0.62
CA VAL A 186 -1.14 -0.94 -0.15
C VAL A 186 0.18 -1.20 0.56
N ILE A 187 1.24 -0.53 0.10
CA ILE A 187 2.55 -0.50 0.75
C ILE A 187 2.96 0.94 1.05
N ARG A 188 3.57 1.14 2.21
CA ARG A 188 3.91 2.47 2.75
C ARG A 188 5.41 2.63 2.85
N GLU A 189 5.90 3.77 2.41
CA GLU A 189 7.30 4.14 2.47
C GLU A 189 7.84 3.98 3.89
N ASN A 190 8.99 3.34 4.00
CA ASN A 190 9.72 3.15 5.24
C ASN A 190 11.15 2.74 4.89
N ASP A 191 12.03 3.73 4.72
CA ASP A 191 13.42 3.51 4.35
C ASP A 191 14.22 2.71 5.39
N ALA A 192 13.75 2.68 6.65
CA ALA A 192 14.34 1.82 7.67
C ALA A 192 14.00 0.33 7.47
N ALA A 193 12.99 0.00 6.68
CA ALA A 193 12.70 -1.37 6.29
C ALA A 193 13.73 -1.83 5.24
N GLY A 194 14.17 -3.10 5.33
CA GLY A 194 15.17 -3.65 4.39
C GLY A 194 14.74 -3.69 2.90
N SER A 195 13.47 -3.40 2.61
CA SER A 195 12.90 -3.26 1.27
C SER A 195 12.49 -1.82 0.91
N GLY A 196 12.66 -0.85 1.81
CA GLY A 196 12.16 0.53 1.65
C GLY A 196 10.66 0.71 1.85
N TRP A 197 9.92 -0.39 2.05
CA TRP A 197 8.46 -0.38 2.12
C TRP A 197 7.94 -1.32 3.20
N THR A 198 6.81 -0.96 3.79
CA THR A 198 6.04 -1.83 4.70
C THR A 198 4.68 -2.16 4.13
N SER A 199 4.26 -3.42 4.30
CA SER A 199 2.96 -3.90 3.86
C SER A 199 1.87 -3.42 4.81
N SER A 200 0.78 -2.85 4.30
CA SER A 200 -0.38 -2.51 5.12
C SER A 200 -1.08 -3.73 5.74
N ILE A 201 -0.86 -4.91 5.14
CA ILE A 201 -1.41 -6.18 5.62
C ILE A 201 -0.52 -6.74 6.72
N THR A 202 0.80 -6.87 6.51
CA THR A 202 1.64 -7.55 7.51
C THR A 202 2.27 -6.59 8.51
N GLY A 203 2.33 -5.29 8.22
CA GLY A 203 3.09 -4.28 8.98
C GLY A 203 4.62 -4.46 8.89
N ALA A 204 5.09 -5.51 8.23
CA ALA A 204 6.49 -5.84 8.08
C ALA A 204 7.05 -5.29 6.75
N ALA A 205 8.37 -5.39 6.59
CA ALA A 205 9.02 -5.10 5.33
C ALA A 205 8.40 -5.92 4.19
N VAL A 206 8.00 -5.25 3.11
CA VAL A 206 7.36 -5.90 1.95
C VAL A 206 8.28 -6.95 1.35
N GLY A 207 7.71 -8.10 0.97
CA GLY A 207 8.39 -9.11 0.18
C GLY A 207 7.47 -9.88 -0.76
N GLN A 208 8.00 -10.92 -1.39
CA GLN A 208 7.25 -11.73 -2.38
C GLN A 208 5.91 -12.28 -1.86
N ALA A 209 5.83 -12.61 -0.56
CA ALA A 209 4.60 -13.14 0.03
C ALA A 209 3.45 -12.11 -0.03
N ASP A 210 3.75 -10.82 0.17
CA ASP A 210 2.75 -9.76 0.07
C ASP A 210 2.27 -9.60 -1.37
N PHE A 211 3.18 -9.56 -2.35
CA PHE A 211 2.81 -9.48 -3.76
C PHE A 211 2.00 -10.69 -4.23
N ASN A 212 2.26 -11.88 -3.70
CA ASN A 212 1.48 -13.07 -4.03
C ASN A 212 0.01 -12.97 -3.57
N LEU A 213 -0.34 -12.06 -2.67
CA LEU A 213 -1.73 -11.82 -2.26
C LEU A 213 -2.54 -11.10 -3.35
N THR A 214 -1.88 -10.44 -4.32
CA THR A 214 -2.54 -9.83 -5.48
C THR A 214 -2.56 -10.76 -6.70
N LYS A 215 -2.04 -11.98 -6.56
CA LYS A 215 -2.06 -12.96 -7.63
C LYS A 215 -3.49 -13.41 -7.93
N PRO A 216 -3.88 -13.56 -9.21
CA PRO A 216 -5.19 -14.10 -9.55
C PRO A 216 -5.49 -15.40 -8.80
N GLY A 217 -6.59 -15.42 -8.05
CA GLY A 217 -7.01 -16.53 -7.19
C GLY A 217 -6.61 -16.42 -5.72
N ALA A 218 -5.90 -15.38 -5.30
CA ALA A 218 -5.52 -15.12 -3.90
C ALA A 218 -6.45 -14.11 -3.19
N GLU A 219 -7.49 -13.60 -3.87
CA GLU A 219 -8.31 -12.48 -3.40
C GLU A 219 -8.98 -12.78 -2.06
N GLY A 220 -9.56 -13.97 -1.90
CA GLY A 220 -10.22 -14.34 -0.64
C GLY A 220 -9.26 -14.47 0.56
N LEU A 221 -7.99 -14.81 0.32
CA LEU A 221 -6.97 -14.82 1.39
C LEU A 221 -6.58 -13.39 1.78
N ARG A 222 -6.39 -12.52 0.79
CA ARG A 222 -6.10 -11.10 1.01
C ARG A 222 -7.20 -10.43 1.83
N GLU A 223 -8.46 -10.57 1.42
CA GLU A 223 -9.62 -10.02 2.11
C GLU A 223 -9.71 -10.52 3.56
N ALA A 224 -9.45 -11.81 3.80
CA ALA A 224 -9.46 -12.40 5.14
C ALA A 224 -8.36 -11.81 6.05
N LEU A 225 -7.16 -11.60 5.51
CA LEU A 225 -6.04 -11.01 6.26
C LEU A 225 -6.28 -9.53 6.57
N GLU A 226 -6.78 -8.77 5.60
CA GLU A 226 -7.18 -7.37 5.79
C GLU A 226 -8.25 -7.22 6.87
N ALA A 227 -9.31 -8.04 6.80
CA ALA A 227 -10.38 -8.05 7.79
C ALA A 227 -9.87 -8.43 9.19
N PHE A 228 -8.97 -9.42 9.27
CA PHE A 228 -8.35 -9.82 10.53
C PHE A 228 -7.57 -8.67 11.18
N ASN A 229 -6.72 -7.98 10.42
CA ASN A 229 -5.93 -6.86 10.94
C ASN A 229 -6.80 -5.68 11.36
N ALA A 230 -7.84 -5.36 10.59
CA ALA A 230 -8.81 -4.34 10.97
C ALA A 230 -9.50 -4.70 12.30
N SER A 231 -9.86 -5.98 12.49
CA SER A 231 -10.48 -6.46 13.73
C SER A 231 -9.55 -6.41 14.95
N LEU A 232 -8.25 -6.69 14.78
CA LEU A 232 -7.26 -6.53 15.84
C LEU A 232 -7.09 -5.07 16.23
N GLY A 233 -7.06 -4.16 15.26
CA GLY A 233 -7.04 -2.72 15.52
C GLY A 233 -8.27 -2.25 16.31
N LEU A 234 -9.46 -2.74 15.98
CA LEU A 234 -10.70 -2.42 16.69
C LEU A 234 -10.78 -3.05 18.09
N LEU A 235 -10.31 -4.27 18.27
CA LEU A 235 -10.24 -4.93 19.58
C LEU A 235 -9.27 -4.21 20.52
N LEU A 236 -8.11 -3.78 20.02
CA LEU A 236 -7.11 -3.05 20.81
C LEU A 236 -7.56 -1.63 21.14
N THR A 237 -8.20 -0.92 20.19
CA THR A 237 -8.78 0.41 20.46
C THR A 237 -10.01 0.33 21.37
N GLY A 238 -10.83 -0.71 21.23
CA GLY A 238 -11.93 -1.02 22.14
C GLY A 238 -11.46 -1.35 23.56
N TRP A 239 -10.32 -2.03 23.73
CA TRP A 239 -9.70 -2.25 25.03
C TRP A 239 -9.14 -0.96 25.65
N LEU A 240 -8.51 -0.09 24.84
CA LEU A 240 -7.98 1.20 25.29
C LEU A 240 -9.08 2.21 25.66
N LEU A 241 -10.18 2.25 24.89
CA LEU A 241 -11.31 3.17 25.13
C LEU A 241 -12.34 2.60 26.11
N GLY A 242 -12.47 1.27 26.18
CA GLY A 242 -13.35 0.54 27.09
C GLY A 242 -12.87 0.51 28.55
N GLY A 243 -11.62 0.91 28.81
CA GLY A 243 -11.13 1.19 30.16
C GLY A 243 -11.82 2.38 30.85
N LEU A 244 -12.64 3.16 30.13
CA LEU A 244 -13.35 4.34 30.66
C LEU A 244 -14.88 4.28 30.55
N VAL A 245 -15.49 3.22 30.01
CA VAL A 245 -16.96 3.08 29.99
C VAL A 245 -17.36 1.66 30.38
N LYS A 246 -17.86 1.50 31.62
CA LYS A 246 -18.72 0.38 31.98
C LYS A 246 -20.03 0.54 31.20
N ALA A 247 -20.15 -0.15 30.07
CA ALA A 247 -21.43 -0.37 29.43
C ALA A 247 -21.41 -1.73 28.73
N ASP A 248 -22.35 -2.57 29.12
CA ASP A 248 -22.64 -3.87 28.52
C ASP A 248 -22.88 -3.68 27.00
N ALA A 249 -21.90 -4.06 26.19
CA ALA A 249 -22.08 -4.24 24.77
C ALA A 249 -22.17 -5.75 24.52
N ASP A 250 -23.39 -6.22 24.29
CA ASP A 250 -23.67 -7.56 23.78
C ASP A 250 -23.15 -7.63 22.33
N VAL A 251 -21.94 -8.17 22.16
CA VAL A 251 -21.32 -8.37 20.83
C VAL A 251 -21.91 -9.64 20.23
N SER A 252 -23.15 -9.54 19.74
CA SER A 252 -23.71 -10.47 18.76
C SER A 252 -23.41 -9.94 17.36
N THR A 253 -22.15 -9.97 16.95
CA THR A 253 -21.79 -9.87 15.53
C THR A 253 -21.79 -11.28 14.96
N THR A 254 -22.96 -11.70 14.51
CA THR A 254 -23.10 -12.84 13.61
C THR A 254 -22.39 -12.49 12.30
N VAL A 255 -21.10 -12.85 12.19
CA VAL A 255 -20.47 -13.00 10.88
C VAL A 255 -21.18 -14.17 10.23
N ALA A 256 -22.10 -13.90 9.31
CA ALA A 256 -22.63 -14.90 8.41
C ALA A 256 -21.47 -15.34 7.49
N ALA A 257 -20.59 -16.19 8.01
CA ALA A 257 -19.66 -16.94 7.20
C ALA A 257 -20.51 -17.77 6.24
N LYS A 258 -20.52 -17.40 4.95
CA LYS A 258 -20.95 -18.34 3.91
C LYS A 258 -20.15 -19.62 4.15
N PRO A 259 -20.80 -20.80 4.27
CA PRO A 259 -20.08 -22.03 4.52
C PRO A 259 -19.08 -22.22 3.38
N PHE A 260 -17.80 -22.30 3.76
CA PHE A 260 -16.72 -22.76 2.91
C PHE A 260 -17.20 -24.06 2.25
N SER A 261 -17.46 -24.01 0.94
CA SER A 261 -17.66 -25.24 0.18
C SER A 261 -16.31 -25.94 0.17
N ALA A 262 -16.20 -26.99 0.99
CA ALA A 262 -14.98 -27.76 1.13
C ALA A 262 -14.45 -28.14 -0.26
N LEU A 263 -13.19 -27.76 -0.53
CA LEU A 263 -12.43 -28.24 -1.67
C LEU A 263 -12.51 -29.77 -1.69
N PRO A 264 -12.77 -30.42 -2.84
CA PRO A 264 -12.86 -31.87 -2.91
C PRO A 264 -11.49 -32.46 -2.60
N LEU A 265 -11.36 -33.09 -1.44
CA LEU A 265 -10.26 -33.98 -1.10
C LEU A 265 -10.29 -35.15 -2.08
N LEU A 266 -9.39 -35.14 -3.06
CA LEU A 266 -9.05 -36.31 -3.87
C LEU A 266 -8.45 -37.37 -2.95
N ASN A 267 -9.30 -38.29 -2.52
CA ASN A 267 -8.90 -39.52 -1.86
C ASN A 267 -8.97 -40.64 -2.90
N ALA A 268 -7.83 -41.16 -3.34
CA ALA A 268 -7.75 -42.51 -3.88
C ALA A 268 -6.34 -43.08 -3.69
N ALA A 269 -6.31 -44.13 -2.88
CA ALA A 269 -5.16 -44.94 -2.55
C ALA A 269 -4.76 -45.89 -3.70
N ARG A 270 -3.50 -46.35 -3.64
CA ARG A 270 -2.96 -47.68 -4.01
C ARG A 270 -3.78 -48.53 -5.00
N PHE A 271 -3.20 -48.78 -6.18
CA PHE A 271 -2.60 -50.06 -6.57
C PHE A 271 -1.41 -49.79 -7.48
#